data_AF-A0A7X5E695-F1
#
_entry.id   AF-A0A7X5E695-F1
#
_cell.length_a   1.000
_cell.length_b   1.000
_cell.length_c   1.000
_cell.angle_alpha   90.00
_cell.angle_beta   90.00
_cell.angle_gamma   90.00
#
_symmetry.space_group_name_H-M   'P 1'
#
loop_
_entity.id
_entity.type
_entity.pdbx_description
1 polymer ?
#
loop_
_entity_poly.entity_id
_entity_poly.type
_entity_poly.pdbx_seq_one_letter_code
_entity_poly.pdbx_strand_id
1 'polypeptide(L)'
;MDRKLCASSDCASAWSEIDWAAAERYVKKLQARIVKAQKEGRTGKVKALQRLLTTSFYAKALAVKRVTENTGKRTSGVDRELWTTPKMKYEAISRLKRRGYRPKPLKRIYIPKKNGKKRPLSIPNQPVRKFCVKADKL
;
A
#
# COMPACT_ATOMS: atom_id res chain seq x y z
N MET A 1 7.87 -33.90 13.36
CA MET A 1 6.63 -33.25 12.84
C MET A 1 7.04 -32.14 11.90
N ASP A 2 7.34 -32.51 10.66
CA ASP A 2 7.86 -31.63 9.63
C ASP A 2 6.72 -30.82 8.99
N ARG A 3 6.61 -29.54 9.37
CA ARG A 3 5.76 -28.59 8.66
C ARG A 3 6.42 -28.27 7.32
N LYS A 4 5.95 -28.94 6.28
CA LYS A 4 6.20 -28.56 4.88
C LYS A 4 5.64 -27.14 4.65
N LEU A 5 6.50 -26.13 4.72
CA LEU A 5 6.18 -24.72 4.41
C LEU A 5 5.97 -24.60 2.90
N CYS A 6 4.73 -24.80 2.46
CA CYS A 6 4.33 -24.53 1.09
C CYS A 6 4.09 -23.02 0.93
N ALA A 7 4.77 -22.42 -0.06
CA ALA A 7 4.93 -20.99 -0.34
C ALA A 7 5.95 -20.30 0.56
N SER A 8 6.96 -19.66 -0.05
CA SER A 8 7.95 -18.83 0.63
C SER A 8 7.22 -17.86 1.56
N SER A 9 7.31 -18.11 2.86
CA SER A 9 7.00 -17.10 3.86
C SER A 9 8.13 -16.09 3.77
N ASP A 10 8.04 -15.22 2.78
CA ASP A 10 8.82 -14.00 2.64
C ASP A 10 8.44 -13.06 3.79
N CYS A 11 8.77 -13.44 5.03
CA CYS A 11 8.48 -12.70 6.24
C CYS A 11 9.80 -12.21 6.83
N ALA A 12 10.25 -11.05 6.36
CA ALA A 12 11.21 -10.26 7.11
C ALA A 12 10.63 -10.01 8.52
N SER A 13 11.43 -10.11 9.56
CA SER A 13 10.97 -9.93 10.95
C SER A 13 10.99 -8.46 11.36
N ALA A 14 11.80 -7.64 10.67
CA ALA A 14 11.90 -6.20 10.88
C ALA A 14 11.83 -5.40 9.57
N TRP A 15 11.49 -4.10 9.69
CA TRP A 15 11.47 -3.17 8.56
C TRP A 15 12.82 -3.05 7.82
N SER A 16 13.92 -3.14 8.57
CA SER A 16 15.28 -3.01 8.04
C SER A 16 15.77 -4.26 7.30
N GLU A 17 15.16 -5.43 7.55
CA GLU A 17 15.53 -6.72 6.95
C GLU A 17 14.84 -6.95 5.60
N ILE A 18 13.91 -6.07 5.20
CA ILE A 18 13.16 -6.23 3.96
C ILE A 18 14.10 -5.98 2.77
N ASP A 19 14.31 -7.00 1.94
CA ASP A 19 14.94 -6.81 0.63
C ASP A 19 13.98 -6.05 -0.31
N TRP A 20 14.18 -4.74 -0.39
CA TRP A 20 13.39 -3.85 -1.23
C TRP A 20 13.54 -4.16 -2.72
N ALA A 21 14.72 -4.61 -3.17
CA ALA A 21 14.96 -4.93 -4.58
C ALA A 21 14.22 -6.21 -4.98
N ALA A 22 14.24 -7.25 -4.14
CA ALA A 22 13.41 -8.45 -4.33
C ALA A 22 11.91 -8.11 -4.32
N ALA A 23 11.46 -7.29 -3.35
CA ALA A 23 10.07 -6.87 -3.24
C ALA A 23 9.59 -6.16 -4.52
N GLU A 24 10.39 -5.25 -5.06
CA GLU A 24 10.06 -4.54 -6.30
C GLU A 24 10.01 -5.46 -7.52
N ARG A 25 10.99 -6.36 -7.66
CA ARG A 25 11.01 -7.34 -8.76
C ARG A 25 9.78 -8.24 -8.71
N TYR A 26 9.41 -8.73 -7.51
CA TYR A 26 8.23 -9.56 -7.31
C TYR A 26 6.94 -8.82 -7.73
N VAL A 27 6.74 -7.60 -7.24
CA VAL A 27 5.54 -6.81 -7.55
C VAL A 27 5.48 -6.46 -9.04
N LYS A 28 6.60 -6.04 -9.65
CA LYS A 28 6.68 -5.77 -11.10
C LYS A 28 6.30 -6.99 -11.92
N LYS A 29 6.80 -8.18 -11.58
CA LYS A 29 6.46 -9.44 -12.26
C LYS A 29 4.97 -9.75 -12.14
N LEU A 30 4.37 -9.53 -10.97
CA LEU A 30 2.95 -9.75 -10.75
C LEU A 30 2.07 -8.75 -11.52
N GLN A 31 2.47 -7.48 -11.57
CA GLN A 31 1.81 -6.46 -12.38
C GLN A 31 1.88 -6.77 -13.88
N ALA A 32 3.03 -7.20 -14.39
CA ALA A 32 3.17 -7.63 -15.78
C ALA A 32 2.25 -8.82 -16.13
N ARG A 33 2.08 -9.77 -15.21
CA ARG A 33 1.14 -10.89 -15.37
C ARG A 33 -0.31 -10.43 -15.43
N ILE A 34 -0.67 -9.40 -14.65
CA ILE A 34 -2.01 -8.79 -14.68
C ILE A 34 -2.26 -8.15 -16.05
N VAL A 35 -1.32 -7.32 -16.53
CA VAL A 35 -1.42 -6.69 -17.87
C VAL A 35 -1.59 -7.75 -18.95
N LYS A 36 -0.76 -8.80 -18.94
CA LYS A 36 -0.84 -9.87 -19.93
C LYS A 36 -2.20 -10.58 -19.89
N ALA A 37 -2.69 -10.93 -18.70
CA ALA A 37 -4.00 -11.57 -18.54
C ALA A 37 -5.16 -10.67 -18.98
N GLN A 38 -5.05 -9.35 -18.76
CA GLN A 38 -6.02 -8.37 -19.20
C GLN A 38 -6.07 -8.27 -20.73
N LYS A 39 -4.90 -8.19 -21.38
CA LYS A 39 -4.78 -8.19 -22.85
C LYS A 39 -5.36 -9.45 -23.48
N GLU A 40 -5.21 -10.60 -22.83
CA GLU A 40 -5.77 -11.90 -23.25
C GLU A 40 -7.28 -12.04 -22.94
N GLY A 41 -7.94 -11.03 -22.35
CA GLY A 41 -9.37 -11.09 -21.99
C GLY A 41 -9.71 -12.03 -20.83
N ARG A 42 -8.71 -12.54 -20.10
CA ARG A 42 -8.88 -13.54 -19.04
C ARG A 42 -9.23 -12.88 -17.69
N THR A 43 -10.46 -12.37 -17.60
CA THR A 43 -10.94 -11.60 -16.43
C THR A 43 -10.86 -12.35 -15.09
N GLY A 44 -11.13 -13.66 -15.07
CA GLY A 44 -11.00 -14.49 -13.86
C GLY A 44 -9.55 -14.56 -13.35
N LYS A 45 -8.59 -14.67 -14.26
CA LYS A 45 -7.15 -14.67 -13.95
C LYS A 45 -6.68 -13.31 -13.44
N VAL A 46 -7.19 -12.22 -14.02
CA VAL A 46 -6.93 -10.85 -13.54
C VAL A 46 -7.38 -10.69 -12.09
N LYS A 47 -8.62 -11.08 -11.76
CA LYS A 47 -9.16 -11.02 -10.39
C LYS A 47 -8.32 -11.85 -9.42
N ALA A 48 -7.88 -13.05 -9.82
CA ALA A 48 -7.04 -13.91 -8.99
C ALA A 48 -5.65 -13.27 -8.72
N LEU A 49 -5.02 -12.67 -9.73
CA LEU A 49 -3.72 -12.00 -9.59
C LEU A 49 -3.80 -10.70 -8.80
N GLN A 50 -4.87 -9.91 -8.96
CA GLN A 50 -5.15 -8.75 -8.12
C GLN A 50 -5.35 -9.14 -6.66
N ARG A 51 -6.06 -10.24 -6.40
CA ARG A 51 -6.21 -10.80 -5.05
C ARG A 51 -4.85 -11.18 -4.48
N LEU A 52 -4.02 -11.90 -5.24
CA LEU A 52 -2.67 -12.27 -4.81
C LEU A 52 -1.82 -11.03 -4.48
N LEU A 53 -1.87 -10.00 -5.32
CA LEU A 53 -1.12 -8.75 -5.14
C LEU A 53 -1.54 -8.04 -3.85
N THR A 54 -2.83 -7.91 -3.58
CA THR A 54 -3.34 -7.22 -2.38
C THR A 54 -3.09 -8.00 -1.08
N THR A 55 -2.92 -9.32 -1.15
CA THR A 55 -2.61 -10.16 0.01
C THR A 55 -1.12 -10.35 0.27
N SER A 56 -0.25 -10.16 -0.74
CA SER A 56 1.20 -10.37 -0.65
C SER A 56 1.89 -9.44 0.34
N PHE A 57 2.87 -9.97 1.08
CA PHE A 57 3.69 -9.21 2.04
C PHE A 57 4.46 -8.08 1.36
N TYR A 58 5.23 -8.39 0.31
CA TYR A 58 6.05 -7.40 -0.41
C TYR A 58 5.24 -6.25 -0.99
N ALA A 59 4.02 -6.53 -1.48
CA ALA A 59 3.14 -5.50 -2.00
C ALA A 59 2.67 -4.53 -0.90
N LYS A 60 2.33 -5.05 0.28
CA LYS A 60 1.95 -4.23 1.44
C LYS A 60 3.14 -3.44 1.99
N ALA A 61 4.31 -4.07 2.09
CA ALA A 61 5.55 -3.42 2.51
C ALA A 61 5.90 -2.22 1.61
N LEU A 62 5.86 -2.40 0.29
CA LEU A 62 6.09 -1.32 -0.67
C LEU A 62 5.03 -0.21 -0.59
N ALA A 63 3.77 -0.56 -0.34
CA ALA A 63 2.72 0.44 -0.13
C ALA A 63 2.99 1.29 1.12
N VAL A 64 3.37 0.67 2.25
CA VAL A 64 3.77 1.38 3.47
C VAL A 64 5.00 2.27 3.23
N LYS A 65 6.00 1.77 2.50
CA LYS A 65 7.21 2.53 2.16
C LYS A 65 6.86 3.80 1.40
N ARG A 66 6.04 3.68 0.36
CA ARG A 66 5.56 4.81 -0.45
C ARG A 66 4.78 5.84 0.36
N VAL A 67 3.95 5.41 1.31
CA VAL A 67 3.19 6.33 2.17
C VAL A 67 4.12 7.06 3.14
N THR A 68 5.10 6.36 3.70
CA THR A 68 6.01 6.91 4.71
C THR A 68 7.18 7.73 4.15
N GLU A 69 7.52 7.60 2.87
CA GLU A 69 8.59 8.37 2.23
C GLU A 69 8.11 9.61 1.47
N ASN A 70 6.79 9.75 1.29
CA ASN A 70 6.20 10.86 0.53
C ASN A 70 6.46 12.25 1.18
N THR A 71 6.49 13.32 0.38
CA THR A 71 6.71 14.71 0.86
C THR A 71 5.71 15.13 1.95
N GLY A 72 4.46 14.65 1.85
CA GLY A 72 3.41 14.90 2.85
C GLY A 72 3.39 13.95 4.05
N LYS A 73 4.44 13.13 4.28
CA LYS A 73 4.47 12.07 5.31
C LYS A 73 4.20 12.57 6.72
N ARG A 74 4.57 13.83 7.04
CA ARG A 74 4.45 14.45 8.36
C ARG A 74 3.04 14.98 8.67
N THR A 75 2.16 15.06 7.67
CA THR A 75 0.80 15.58 7.87
C THR A 75 -0.12 14.44 8.26
N SER A 76 -0.63 14.47 9.49
CA SER A 76 -1.59 13.46 9.96
C SER A 76 -3.02 13.77 9.49
N GLY A 77 -3.81 12.71 9.33
CA GLY A 77 -5.24 12.80 9.01
C GLY A 77 -6.08 13.10 10.25
N VAL A 78 -7.35 12.71 10.21
CA VAL A 78 -8.27 12.88 11.36
C VAL A 78 -7.78 12.10 12.57
N ASP A 79 -7.18 10.92 12.33
CA ASP A 79 -6.67 10.01 13.36
C ASP A 79 -5.42 10.49 14.08
N ARG A 80 -4.79 11.56 13.60
CA ARG A 80 -3.50 12.09 14.11
C ARG A 80 -2.32 11.08 14.10
N GLU A 81 -2.51 9.88 13.57
CA GLU A 81 -1.48 8.83 13.49
C GLU A 81 -0.42 9.12 12.41
N LEU A 82 0.86 8.92 12.76
CA LEU A 82 2.02 8.99 11.87
C LEU A 82 2.89 7.75 12.02
N TRP A 83 3.36 7.17 10.92
CA TRP A 83 4.27 6.03 10.92
C TRP A 83 5.72 6.50 10.81
N THR A 84 6.27 6.96 11.94
CA THR A 84 7.63 7.52 12.01
C THR A 84 8.68 6.44 12.23
N THR A 85 8.46 5.57 13.22
CA THR A 85 9.44 4.57 13.62
C THR A 85 9.40 3.32 12.72
N PRO A 86 10.53 2.63 12.49
CA PRO A 86 10.57 1.39 11.71
C PRO A 86 9.61 0.32 12.25
N LYS A 87 9.47 0.22 13.58
CA LYS A 87 8.52 -0.70 14.24
C LYS A 87 7.07 -0.38 13.86
N MET A 88 6.65 0.89 13.93
CA MET A 88 5.29 1.29 13.53
C MET A 88 5.04 1.03 12.04
N LYS A 89 6.03 1.24 11.17
CA LYS A 89 5.93 0.91 9.75
C LYS A 89 5.74 -0.59 9.53
N TYR A 90 6.50 -1.42 10.25
CA TYR A 90 6.36 -2.86 10.16
C TYR A 90 4.98 -3.33 10.65
N GLU A 91 4.52 -2.85 11.80
CA GLU A 91 3.17 -3.14 12.31
C GLU A 91 2.07 -2.70 11.33
N ALA A 92 2.27 -1.57 10.64
CA ALA A 92 1.34 -1.08 9.63
C ALA A 92 1.16 -2.08 8.46
N ILE A 93 2.19 -2.85 8.09
CA ILE A 93 2.10 -3.91 7.07
C ILE A 93 1.05 -4.94 7.47
N SER A 94 1.07 -5.36 8.74
CA SER A 94 0.15 -6.35 9.30
C SER A 94 -1.26 -5.80 9.53
N ARG A 95 -1.38 -4.49 9.84
CA ARG A 95 -2.67 -3.79 9.96
C ARG A 95 -3.41 -3.68 8.63
N LEU A 96 -2.71 -3.77 7.50
CA LEU A 96 -3.32 -3.74 6.17
C LEU A 96 -4.03 -5.06 5.85
N LYS A 97 -5.33 -5.05 6.13
CA LYS A 97 -6.24 -6.16 5.86
C LYS A 97 -7.24 -5.76 4.77
N ARG A 98 -7.48 -6.69 3.84
CA ARG A 98 -8.48 -6.52 2.77
C ARG A 98 -9.91 -6.43 3.31
N ARG A 99 -10.20 -7.20 4.35
CA ARG A 99 -11.53 -7.27 4.99
C ARG A 99 -11.52 -6.49 6.30
N GLY A 100 -12.67 -5.94 6.67
CA GLY A 100 -12.86 -5.21 7.92
C GLY A 100 -12.28 -3.79 7.92
N TYR A 101 -11.84 -3.29 6.77
CA TYR A 101 -11.41 -1.90 6.65
C TYR A 101 -12.62 -0.97 6.67
N ARG A 102 -12.70 -0.12 7.70
CA ARG A 102 -13.71 0.94 7.82
C ARG A 102 -13.04 2.28 7.47
N PRO A 103 -13.37 2.89 6.32
CA PRO A 103 -12.78 4.17 5.94
C PRO A 103 -13.25 5.25 6.91
N LYS A 104 -12.29 6.06 7.36
CA LYS A 104 -12.55 7.22 8.20
C LYS A 104 -12.67 8.48 7.35
N PRO A 105 -13.38 9.52 7.84
CA PRO A 105 -13.53 10.76 7.10
C PRO A 105 -12.17 11.43 6.83
N LEU A 106 -12.10 12.18 5.73
CA LEU A 106 -10.90 12.90 5.33
C LEU A 106 -10.81 14.23 6.06
N LYS A 107 -9.60 14.62 6.45
CA LYS A 107 -9.35 15.93 7.05
C LYS A 107 -9.32 17.00 5.97
N ARG A 108 -10.22 17.98 6.04
CA ARG A 108 -10.20 19.15 5.14
C ARG A 108 -9.30 20.25 5.71
N ILE A 109 -8.38 20.73 4.88
CA ILE A 109 -7.54 21.90 5.18
C ILE A 109 -7.66 22.88 4.02
N TYR A 110 -7.71 24.17 4.32
CA TYR A 110 -7.81 25.22 3.33
C TYR A 110 -6.44 25.88 3.13
N ILE A 111 -5.96 25.88 1.90
CA ILE A 111 -4.69 26.52 1.53
C ILE A 111 -5.01 27.83 0.81
N PRO A 112 -4.47 28.97 1.27
CA PRO A 112 -4.72 30.26 0.62
C PRO A 112 -4.09 30.29 -0.78
N LYS A 113 -4.78 30.89 -1.74
CA LYS A 113 -4.23 31.26 -3.05
C LYS A 113 -3.81 32.73 -3.03
N LYS A 114 -2.96 33.12 -3.97
CA LYS A 114 -2.54 34.52 -4.18
C LYS A 114 -3.71 35.48 -4.42
N ASN A 115 -4.83 34.99 -4.94
CA ASN A 115 -6.04 35.77 -5.26
C ASN A 115 -7.07 35.83 -4.10
N GLY A 116 -6.67 35.53 -2.86
CA GLY A 116 -7.54 35.56 -1.68
C GLY A 116 -8.51 34.37 -1.54
N LYS A 117 -8.78 33.60 -2.60
CA LYS A 117 -9.61 32.39 -2.53
C LYS A 117 -8.86 31.24 -1.86
N LYS A 118 -9.56 30.31 -1.21
CA LYS A 118 -8.97 29.12 -0.58
C LYS A 118 -9.19 27.87 -1.44
N ARG A 119 -8.15 27.05 -1.63
CA ARG A 119 -8.31 25.69 -2.22
C ARG A 119 -8.52 24.67 -1.09
N PRO A 120 -9.58 23.85 -1.13
CA PRO A 120 -9.76 22.79 -0.15
C PRO A 120 -8.87 21.59 -0.50
N LEU A 121 -8.04 21.16 0.44
CA LEU A 121 -7.24 19.94 0.35
C LEU A 121 -7.85 18.86 1.22
N SER A 122 -8.14 17.70 0.63
CA SER A 122 -8.54 16.50 1.37
C SER A 122 -7.30 15.71 1.76
N ILE A 123 -7.09 15.56 3.06
CA ILE A 123 -6.03 14.75 3.62
C ILE A 123 -6.61 13.42 4.12
N PRO A 124 -6.23 12.28 3.52
CA PRO A 124 -6.61 10.96 4.02
C PRO A 124 -5.76 10.56 5.24
N ASN A 125 -6.23 9.54 5.97
CA ASN A 125 -5.42 8.89 7.01
C ASN A 125 -4.33 8.01 6.38
N GLN A 126 -3.26 7.71 7.14
CA GLN A 126 -2.12 6.92 6.63
C GLN A 126 -2.54 5.59 5.97
N PRO A 127 -3.47 4.78 6.54
CA PRO A 127 -3.96 3.53 5.92
C PRO A 127 -4.72 3.71 4.61
N VAL A 128 -5.01 4.93 4.18
CA VAL A 128 -5.84 5.23 2.98
C VAL A 128 -5.06 6.02 1.95
N ARG A 129 -3.99 6.70 2.38
CA ARG A 129 -3.33 7.78 1.63
C ARG A 129 -2.82 7.39 0.26
N LYS A 130 -2.53 6.11 0.01
CA LYS A 130 -1.98 5.62 -1.27
C LYS A 130 -2.00 4.08 -1.39
N PHE A 131 -3.01 3.41 -0.86
CA PHE A 131 -3.08 1.93 -0.92
C PHE A 131 -3.49 1.35 -2.26
N CYS A 132 -3.71 2.19 -3.27
CA CYS A 132 -3.73 1.70 -4.64
C CYS A 132 -2.29 1.41 -5.08
N VAL A 133 -1.86 0.15 -4.92
CA VAL A 133 -0.85 -0.39 -5.83
C VAL A 133 -1.48 -0.23 -7.20
N LYS A 134 -1.16 0.85 -7.93
CA LYS A 134 -1.75 1.21 -9.23
C LYS A 134 -1.94 -0.05 -10.06
N ALA A 135 -3.12 -0.63 -9.98
CA ALA A 135 -3.61 -1.74 -10.77
C ALA A 135 -4.69 -1.21 -11.72
N ASP A 136 -5.27 -0.05 -11.40
CA ASP A 136 -6.29 0.66 -12.18
C ASP A 136 -5.70 1.45 -13.36
N LYS A 137 -4.41 1.27 -13.66
CA LYS A 137 -3.72 1.88 -14.82
C LYS A 137 -2.82 0.83 -15.51
N LEU A 138 -3.36 -0.36 -15.72
CA LEU A 138 -2.77 -1.46 -16.48
C LEU A 138 -3.77 -1.98 -17.50
#